data_AF-A0A2V8UUK7-F1
#
_entry.id   AF-A0A2V8UUK7-F1
#
_cell.length_a   1.000
_cell.length_b   1.000
_cell.length_c   1.000
_cell.angle_alpha   90.00
_cell.angle_beta   90.00
_cell.angle_gamma   90.00
#
_symmetry.space_group_name_H-M   'P 1'
#
loop_
_entity.id
_entity.type
_entity.pdbx_description
1 polymer ?
#
loop_
_entity_poly.entity_id
_entity_poly.type
_entity_poly.pdbx_seq_one_letter_code
_entity_poly.pdbx_strand_id
1 'polypeptide(L)'
;MFNFTATQKMRILTTNLVGVLLAPTGLVGVQVNVWGALLALLLSAMAVTGLCRRLAREASSIELFVLLYVGLIILWAWPVTRFLAPLLPLLLLSVFEGAAFIGGHLAPRSWTHVSLVMVLAASSGGMLVRSAETAQHDGVVPLPNLVPENWHQLRPMLDWMSQNMPAGAVLVSNFDPSIYLYSGRTSIRGLSMTPICCITRLKTTCNRWGPYPRWKRRLRARAHAEYLVSSVNFSFRESRHLRRLIEGL
;
A
#
# COMPACT_ATOMS: atom_id res chain seq x y z
N MET A 1 8.16 -15.47 -10.31
CA MET A 1 9.42 -14.77 -9.93
C MET A 1 10.58 -15.02 -10.90
N PHE A 2 10.37 -15.79 -11.97
CA PHE A 2 11.46 -16.34 -12.78
C PHE A 2 12.14 -15.33 -13.73
N ASN A 3 11.46 -14.25 -14.10
CA ASN A 3 11.97 -13.29 -15.11
C ASN A 3 12.70 -12.07 -14.52
N PHE A 4 13.22 -12.15 -13.28
CA PHE A 4 13.97 -11.07 -12.65
C PHE A 4 15.47 -11.36 -12.64
N THR A 5 16.28 -10.33 -12.89
CA THR A 5 17.74 -10.43 -12.72
C THR A 5 18.10 -10.62 -11.24
N ALA A 6 19.29 -11.16 -10.96
CA ALA A 6 19.75 -11.36 -9.57
C ALA A 6 19.71 -10.05 -8.75
N THR A 7 20.16 -8.93 -9.35
CA THR A 7 20.11 -7.60 -8.72
C THR A 7 18.67 -7.15 -8.41
N GLN A 8 17.72 -7.43 -9.31
CA GLN A 8 16.30 -7.12 -9.08
C GLN A 8 15.71 -7.96 -7.95
N LYS A 9 16.03 -9.26 -7.89
CA LYS A 9 15.61 -10.16 -6.81
C LYS A 9 16.13 -9.66 -5.45
N MET A 10 17.41 -9.33 -5.36
CA MET A 10 18.01 -8.78 -4.14
C MET A 10 17.34 -7.48 -3.70
N ARG A 11 17.01 -6.59 -4.65
CA ARG A 11 16.31 -5.34 -4.32
C ARG A 11 14.87 -5.58 -3.86
N ILE A 12 14.15 -6.54 -4.46
CA ILE A 12 12.82 -6.93 -3.98
C ILE A 12 12.93 -7.43 -2.54
N LEU A 13 13.85 -8.37 -2.28
CA LEU A 13 14.08 -8.94 -0.96
C LEU A 13 14.34 -7.87 0.10
N THR A 14 15.30 -6.97 -0.15
CA THR A 14 15.66 -5.92 0.82
C THR A 14 14.54 -4.91 1.02
N THR A 15 13.85 -4.50 -0.04
CA THR A 15 12.72 -3.56 0.06
C THR A 15 11.57 -4.16 0.85
N ASN A 16 11.26 -5.42 0.60
CA ASN A 16 10.19 -6.12 1.29
C ASN A 16 10.54 -6.42 2.75
N LEU A 17 11.78 -6.79 3.04
CA LEU A 17 12.26 -6.99 4.41
C LEU A 17 12.12 -5.70 5.23
N VAL A 18 12.59 -4.56 4.70
CA VAL A 18 12.38 -3.25 5.33
C VAL A 18 10.88 -2.95 5.47
N GLY A 19 10.09 -3.24 4.44
CA GLY A 19 8.64 -3.05 4.48
C GLY A 19 7.96 -3.87 5.57
N VAL A 20 8.39 -5.12 5.82
CA VAL A 20 7.87 -5.99 6.88
C VAL A 20 8.24 -5.42 8.26
N LEU A 21 9.49 -4.96 8.44
CA LEU A 21 9.95 -4.35 9.68
C LEU A 21 9.25 -3.01 10.01
N LEU A 22 8.84 -2.27 8.98
CA LEU A 22 8.13 -0.99 9.13
C LEU A 22 6.60 -1.14 9.11
N ALA A 23 6.08 -2.33 8.78
CA ALA A 23 4.63 -2.55 8.65
C ALA A 23 3.84 -2.38 9.95
N PRO A 24 4.33 -2.78 11.15
CA PRO A 24 3.52 -2.69 12.36
C PRO A 24 2.95 -1.30 12.61
N THR A 25 3.76 -0.25 12.47
CA THR A 25 3.31 1.13 12.67
C THR A 25 2.37 1.62 11.59
N GLY A 26 2.62 1.27 10.33
CA GLY A 26 1.69 1.57 9.24
C GLY A 26 0.32 0.92 9.43
N LEU A 27 0.30 -0.31 9.97
CA LEU A 27 -0.94 -1.06 10.25
C LEU A 27 -1.69 -0.53 11.47
N VAL A 28 -1.00 0.03 12.46
CA VAL A 28 -1.63 0.66 13.65
C VAL A 28 -1.86 2.16 13.49
N GLY A 29 -1.69 2.70 12.27
CA GLY A 29 -2.02 4.09 11.96
C GLY A 29 -0.99 5.14 12.34
N VAL A 30 0.21 4.73 12.74
CA VAL A 30 1.28 5.65 13.11
C VAL A 30 1.94 6.21 11.84
N GLN A 31 2.16 7.53 11.83
CA GLN A 31 2.80 8.22 10.71
C GLN A 31 4.24 7.75 10.50
N VAL A 32 4.68 7.70 9.24
CA VAL A 32 6.05 7.31 8.88
C VAL A 32 6.97 8.53 9.05
N ASN A 33 7.31 8.83 10.29
CA ASN A 33 8.37 9.75 10.67
C ASN A 33 9.47 8.99 11.45
N VAL A 34 10.51 9.67 11.92
CA VAL A 34 11.63 9.03 12.64
C VAL A 34 11.13 8.26 13.87
N TRP A 35 10.23 8.84 14.64
CA TRP A 35 9.63 8.20 15.82
C TRP A 35 8.77 6.99 15.46
N GLY A 36 7.99 7.09 14.38
CA GLY A 36 7.23 5.98 13.82
C GLY A 36 8.13 4.85 13.34
N ALA A 37 9.30 5.15 12.76
CA ALA A 37 10.26 4.12 12.36
C ALA A 37 10.88 3.42 13.59
N LEU A 38 11.27 4.18 14.62
CA LEU A 38 11.78 3.61 15.88
C LEU A 38 10.75 2.73 16.57
N LEU A 39 9.48 3.18 16.65
CA LEU A 39 8.39 2.39 17.18
C LEU A 39 8.15 1.12 16.35
N ALA A 40 8.27 1.19 15.02
CA ALA A 40 8.13 0.02 14.15
C ALA A 40 9.21 -1.03 14.40
N LEU A 41 10.46 -0.59 14.57
CA LEU A 41 11.58 -1.47 14.89
C LEU A 41 11.39 -2.11 16.26
N LEU A 42 10.94 -1.35 17.26
CA LEU A 42 10.62 -1.87 18.59
C LEU A 42 9.52 -2.93 18.54
N LEU A 43 8.40 -2.63 17.88
CA LEU A 43 7.28 -3.57 17.71
C LEU A 43 7.71 -4.81 16.92
N SER A 44 8.51 -4.64 15.87
CA SER A 44 9.05 -5.77 15.10
C SER A 44 9.99 -6.64 15.93
N ALA A 45 10.85 -6.05 16.76
CA ALA A 45 11.72 -6.79 17.66
C ALA A 45 10.89 -7.61 18.66
N MET A 46 9.87 -7.00 19.27
CA MET A 46 8.94 -7.71 20.16
C MET A 46 8.20 -8.84 19.43
N ALA A 47 7.69 -8.59 18.23
CA ALA A 47 7.01 -9.61 17.42
C ALA A 47 7.92 -10.81 17.11
N VAL A 48 9.16 -10.55 16.70
CA VAL A 48 10.16 -11.59 16.43
C VAL A 48 10.50 -12.35 17.70
N THR A 49 10.76 -11.66 18.81
CA THR A 49 11.04 -12.30 20.11
C THR A 49 9.90 -13.18 20.56
N GLY A 50 8.64 -12.72 20.49
CA GLY A 50 7.48 -13.53 20.85
C GLY A 50 7.30 -14.74 19.93
N LEU A 51 7.43 -14.55 18.61
CA LEU A 51 7.33 -15.64 17.65
C LEU A 51 8.42 -16.71 17.87
N CYS A 52 9.67 -16.30 18.08
CA CYS A 52 10.78 -17.22 18.37
C CYS A 52 10.53 -18.00 19.67
N ARG A 53 9.97 -17.36 20.70
CA ARG A 53 9.64 -18.04 21.96
C ARG A 53 8.52 -19.07 21.80
N ARG A 54 7.48 -18.74 21.02
CA ARG A 54 6.39 -19.68 20.70
C ARG A 54 6.94 -20.90 19.96
N LEU A 55 7.73 -20.67 18.91
CA LEU A 55 8.40 -21.73 18.14
C LEU A 55 9.33 -22.59 19.00
N ALA A 56 10.06 -21.99 19.94
CA ALA A 56 10.99 -22.71 20.81
C ALA A 56 10.31 -23.57 21.89
N ARG A 57 9.08 -23.21 22.28
CA ARG A 57 8.27 -24.04 23.20
C ARG A 57 7.60 -25.18 22.44
N GLU A 58 6.86 -24.83 21.39
CA GLU A 58 6.13 -25.77 20.55
C GLU A 58 5.74 -25.08 19.24
N ALA A 59 6.26 -25.58 18.12
CA ALA A 59 5.94 -25.04 16.80
C ALA A 59 4.54 -25.51 16.36
N SER A 60 3.50 -24.75 16.66
CA SER A 60 2.14 -25.05 16.17
C SER A 60 2.00 -24.70 14.68
N SER A 61 0.93 -25.22 14.07
CA SER A 61 0.61 -24.91 12.67
C SER A 61 0.42 -23.41 12.41
N ILE A 62 0.02 -22.63 13.44
CA ILE A 62 -0.18 -21.19 13.32
C ILE A 62 1.15 -20.45 13.14
N GLU A 63 2.17 -20.75 13.95
CA GLU A 63 3.48 -20.10 13.84
C GLU A 63 4.18 -20.47 12.53
N LEU A 64 4.06 -21.74 12.11
CA LEU A 64 4.57 -22.19 10.81
C LEU A 64 3.86 -21.48 9.66
N PHE A 65 2.53 -21.32 9.73
CA PHE A 65 1.77 -20.54 8.75
C PHE A 65 2.25 -19.09 8.69
N VAL A 66 2.40 -18.41 9.83
CA VAL A 66 2.88 -17.02 9.87
C VAL A 66 4.28 -16.91 9.26
N LEU A 67 5.20 -17.81 9.62
CA LEU A 67 6.57 -17.80 9.13
C LEU A 67 6.62 -18.02 7.61
N LEU A 68 5.92 -19.03 7.10
CA LEU A 68 5.85 -19.33 5.67
C LEU A 68 5.18 -18.20 4.87
N TYR A 69 4.10 -17.62 5.41
CA TYR A 69 3.37 -16.54 4.77
C TYR A 69 4.21 -15.25 4.72
N VAL A 70 4.90 -14.88 5.80
CA VAL A 70 5.84 -13.74 5.80
C VAL A 70 7.01 -14.01 4.86
N GLY A 71 7.56 -15.22 4.84
CA GLY A 71 8.61 -15.63 3.90
C GLY A 71 8.17 -15.46 2.44
N LEU A 72 6.95 -15.91 2.12
CA LEU A 72 6.35 -15.73 0.80
C LEU A 72 6.18 -14.26 0.44
N ILE A 73 5.71 -13.42 1.36
CA ILE A 73 5.57 -11.97 1.15
C ILE A 73 6.93 -11.31 0.90
N ILE A 74 7.98 -11.69 1.64
CA ILE A 74 9.33 -11.14 1.45
C ILE A 74 9.84 -11.46 0.03
N LEU A 75 9.52 -12.64 -0.49
CA LEU A 75 9.85 -13.05 -1.86
C LEU A 75 8.89 -12.48 -2.92
N TRP A 76 7.79 -11.85 -2.52
CA TRP A 76 6.74 -11.43 -3.44
C TRP A 76 7.06 -10.10 -4.13
N ALA A 77 6.82 -9.97 -5.44
CA ALA A 77 7.18 -8.77 -6.20
C ALA A 77 6.18 -7.59 -6.03
N TRP A 78 5.43 -7.51 -4.93
CA TRP A 78 4.46 -6.44 -4.65
C TRP A 78 4.64 -5.88 -3.23
N PRO A 79 4.15 -4.64 -2.96
CA PRO A 79 4.25 -4.03 -1.64
C PRO A 79 3.67 -4.91 -0.52
N VAL A 80 4.44 -5.08 0.55
CA VAL A 80 4.16 -6.06 1.62
C VAL A 80 3.04 -5.66 2.58
N THR A 81 2.86 -4.36 2.83
CA THR A 81 2.00 -3.84 3.92
C THR A 81 0.57 -4.37 3.86
N ARG A 82 -0.04 -4.39 2.67
CA ARG A 82 -1.43 -4.87 2.48
C ARG A 82 -1.60 -6.37 2.74
N PHE A 83 -0.54 -7.15 2.58
CA PHE A 83 -0.56 -8.59 2.82
C PHE A 83 -0.30 -8.92 4.29
N LEU A 84 0.27 -8.00 5.07
CA LEU A 84 0.46 -8.17 6.50
C LEU A 84 -0.80 -7.82 7.31
N ALA A 85 -1.73 -7.04 6.74
CA ALA A 85 -2.96 -6.67 7.43
C ALA A 85 -3.78 -7.88 7.94
N PRO A 86 -4.00 -8.96 7.17
CA PRO A 86 -4.66 -10.17 7.68
C PRO A 86 -3.89 -10.89 8.80
N LEU A 87 -2.57 -10.74 8.86
CA LEU A 87 -1.73 -11.33 9.91
C LEU A 87 -1.67 -10.46 11.17
N LEU A 88 -2.20 -9.24 11.14
CA LEU A 88 -2.07 -8.29 12.24
C LEU A 88 -2.47 -8.86 13.61
N PRO A 89 -3.60 -9.60 13.77
CA PRO A 89 -3.95 -10.17 15.07
C PRO A 89 -2.90 -11.15 15.61
N LEU A 90 -2.33 -11.99 14.74
CA LEU A 90 -1.30 -12.98 15.12
C LEU A 90 0.04 -12.29 15.43
N LEU A 91 0.39 -11.27 14.65
CA LEU A 91 1.58 -10.46 14.89
C LEU A 91 1.47 -9.70 16.22
N LEU A 92 0.32 -9.11 16.53
CA LEU A 92 0.06 -8.44 17.80
C LEU A 92 0.16 -9.41 18.97
N LEU A 93 -0.36 -10.63 18.84
CA LEU A 93 -0.19 -11.66 19.86
C LEU A 93 1.30 -11.97 20.13
N SER A 94 2.11 -12.07 19.08
CA SER A 94 3.57 -12.22 19.23
C SER A 94 4.23 -10.98 19.83
N VAL A 95 3.77 -9.76 19.50
CA VAL A 95 4.23 -8.52 20.15
C VAL A 95 3.93 -8.56 21.65
N PHE A 96 2.73 -8.97 22.05
CA PHE A 96 2.34 -9.09 23.45
C PHE A 96 3.26 -10.05 24.21
N GLU A 97 3.54 -11.23 23.64
CA GLU A 97 4.43 -12.19 24.29
C GLU A 97 5.88 -11.71 24.36
N GLY A 98 6.39 -11.09 23.30
CA GLY A 98 7.72 -10.49 23.29
C GLY A 98 7.85 -9.34 24.27
N ALA A 99 6.85 -8.46 24.34
CA ALA A 99 6.79 -7.35 25.28
C ALA A 99 6.78 -7.85 26.73
N ALA A 100 5.96 -8.86 27.04
CA ALA A 100 5.92 -9.45 28.39
C ALA A 100 7.25 -10.09 28.80
N PHE A 101 7.99 -10.67 27.85
CA PHE A 101 9.31 -11.22 28.12
C PHE A 101 10.35 -10.13 28.38
N ILE A 102 10.42 -9.12 27.51
CA ILE A 102 11.39 -8.01 27.63
C ILE A 102 11.06 -7.16 28.88
N GLY A 103 9.79 -6.83 29.07
CA GLY A 103 9.30 -5.97 30.14
C GLY A 103 9.19 -6.65 31.50
N GLY A 104 9.11 -7.99 31.56
CA GLY A 104 9.03 -8.74 32.82
C GLY A 104 10.27 -8.58 33.72
N HIS A 105 11.38 -8.08 33.18
CA HIS A 105 12.57 -7.70 33.94
C HIS A 105 12.46 -6.29 34.56
N LEU A 106 11.54 -5.45 34.09
CA LEU A 106 11.44 -4.04 34.44
C LEU A 106 10.16 -3.70 35.22
N ALA A 107 9.07 -4.44 34.98
CA ALA A 107 7.77 -4.16 35.57
C ALA A 107 6.94 -5.45 35.73
N PRO A 108 5.91 -5.44 36.59
CA PRO A 108 4.94 -6.52 36.65
C PRO A 108 4.32 -6.78 35.28
N ARG A 109 4.16 -8.05 34.92
CA ARG A 109 3.66 -8.47 33.60
C ARG A 109 2.33 -7.80 33.25
N SER A 110 1.45 -7.58 34.23
CA SER A 110 0.16 -6.89 34.04
C SER A 110 0.32 -5.47 33.52
N TRP A 111 1.29 -4.72 34.04
CA TRP A 111 1.53 -3.33 33.63
C TRP A 111 2.06 -3.25 32.21
N THR A 112 2.92 -4.18 31.79
CA THR A 112 3.40 -4.22 30.40
C THR A 112 2.26 -4.42 29.40
N HIS A 113 1.32 -5.33 29.69
CA HIS A 113 0.17 -5.54 28.80
C HIS A 113 -0.74 -4.31 28.77
N VAL A 114 -1.06 -3.73 29.93
CA VAL A 114 -1.91 -2.54 30.01
C VAL A 114 -1.28 -1.37 29.23
N SER A 115 0.01 -1.11 29.43
CA SER A 115 0.72 -0.05 28.70
C SER A 115 0.71 -0.29 27.19
N LEU A 116 0.95 -1.52 26.74
CA LEU A 116 0.92 -1.85 25.30
C LEU A 116 -0.49 -1.69 24.72
N VAL A 117 -1.53 -2.17 25.41
CA VAL A 117 -2.93 -1.98 25.01
C VAL A 117 -3.26 -0.49 24.92
N MET A 118 -2.88 0.30 25.93
CA MET A 118 -3.13 1.74 25.94
C MET A 118 -2.44 2.46 24.79
N VAL A 119 -1.18 2.12 24.49
CA VAL A 119 -0.44 2.70 23.35
C VAL A 119 -1.12 2.35 22.02
N LEU A 120 -1.49 1.09 21.82
CA LEU A 120 -2.15 0.62 20.60
C LEU A 120 -3.56 1.21 20.44
N ALA A 121 -4.32 1.31 21.54
CA ALA A 121 -5.65 1.89 21.56
C ALA A 121 -5.60 3.40 21.28
N ALA A 122 -4.65 4.13 21.88
CA ALA A 122 -4.47 5.55 21.63
C ALA A 122 -4.06 5.83 20.17
N SER A 123 -3.13 5.04 19.61
CA SER A 123 -2.70 5.22 18.22
C SER A 123 -3.80 4.90 17.22
N SER A 124 -4.47 3.76 17.41
CA SER A 124 -5.52 3.28 16.49
C SER A 124 -6.80 4.11 16.61
N GLY A 125 -7.16 4.50 17.84
CA GLY A 125 -8.31 5.36 18.11
C GLY A 125 -8.12 6.76 17.53
N GLY A 126 -6.94 7.35 17.72
CA GLY A 126 -6.61 8.65 17.12
C GLY A 126 -6.63 8.63 15.59
N MET A 127 -6.13 7.56 14.98
CA MET A 127 -6.26 7.36 13.53
C MET A 127 -7.73 7.23 13.11
N LEU A 128 -8.51 6.40 13.81
CA LEU A 128 -9.92 6.15 13.47
C LEU A 128 -10.73 7.45 13.51
N VAL A 129 -10.56 8.27 14.55
CA VAL A 129 -11.23 9.58 14.68
C VAL A 129 -10.86 10.50 13.52
N ARG A 130 -9.57 10.69 13.24
CA ARG A 130 -9.12 11.52 12.12
C ARG A 130 -9.60 11.00 10.77
N SER A 131 -9.60 9.69 10.60
CA SER A 131 -10.10 9.03 9.40
C SER A 131 -11.59 9.24 9.22
N ALA A 132 -12.37 9.18 10.30
CA ALA A 132 -13.80 9.48 10.28
C ALA A 132 -14.07 10.95 9.96
N GLU A 133 -13.38 11.89 10.61
CA GLU A 133 -13.50 13.33 10.35
C GLU A 133 -13.17 13.67 8.90
N THR A 134 -12.06 13.14 8.37
CA THR A 134 -11.65 13.37 6.98
C THR A 134 -12.61 12.70 6.00
N ALA A 135 -13.11 11.50 6.31
CA ALA A 135 -14.10 10.84 5.46
C ALA A 135 -15.42 11.62 5.42
N GLN A 136 -15.84 12.22 6.53
CA GLN A 136 -17.02 13.08 6.57
C GLN A 136 -16.83 14.37 5.77
N HIS A 137 -15.65 15.00 5.88
CA HIS A 137 -15.38 16.28 5.21
C HIS A 137 -15.08 16.11 3.71
N ASP A 138 -14.19 15.19 3.36
CA ASP A 138 -13.64 15.05 1.99
C ASP A 138 -14.27 13.90 1.20
N GLY A 139 -15.11 13.07 1.82
CA GLY A 139 -15.71 11.89 1.21
C GLY A 139 -14.73 10.73 1.00
N VAL A 140 -13.57 10.76 1.65
CA VAL A 140 -12.50 9.76 1.49
C VAL A 140 -11.82 9.43 2.81
N VAL A 141 -11.54 8.14 3.03
CA VAL A 141 -10.75 7.69 4.18
C VAL A 141 -9.28 7.99 3.92
N PRO A 142 -8.61 8.84 4.73
CA PRO A 142 -7.20 9.12 4.57
C PRO A 142 -6.42 7.87 4.88
N LEU A 143 -5.63 7.41 3.92
CA LEU A 143 -4.66 6.35 4.13
C LEU A 143 -3.35 6.98 4.61
N PRO A 144 -2.65 6.40 5.61
CA PRO A 144 -1.38 6.94 6.07
C PRO A 144 -0.39 7.10 4.93
N ASN A 145 0.22 8.29 4.83
CA ASN A 145 1.25 8.65 3.83
C ASN A 145 0.76 8.66 2.37
N LEU A 146 -0.55 8.74 2.14
CA LEU A 146 -1.16 8.95 0.84
C LEU A 146 -1.90 10.28 0.84
N VAL A 147 -1.78 11.04 -0.24
CA VAL A 147 -2.58 12.25 -0.43
C VAL A 147 -3.99 11.77 -0.80
N PRO A 148 -5.02 12.10 0.00
CA PRO A 148 -6.40 11.72 -0.31
C PRO A 148 -6.82 12.33 -1.65
N GLU A 149 -7.67 11.61 -2.39
CA GLU A 149 -8.35 12.18 -3.56
C GLU A 149 -9.42 13.16 -3.08
N ASN A 150 -9.43 14.39 -3.60
CA ASN A 150 -10.48 15.34 -3.24
C ASN A 150 -11.76 14.98 -4.00
N TRP A 151 -12.70 14.34 -3.33
CA TRP A 151 -13.92 13.84 -3.97
C TRP A 151 -14.84 14.95 -4.46
N HIS A 152 -14.84 16.10 -3.77
CA HIS A 152 -15.58 17.30 -4.19
C HIS A 152 -15.08 17.84 -5.53
N GLN A 153 -13.79 17.72 -5.83
CA GLN A 153 -13.24 18.10 -7.14
C GLN A 153 -13.45 17.02 -8.20
N LEU A 154 -13.39 15.75 -7.81
CA LEU A 154 -13.50 14.64 -8.75
C LEU A 154 -14.94 14.42 -9.24
N ARG A 155 -15.93 14.60 -8.37
CA ARG A 155 -17.33 14.32 -8.67
C ARG A 155 -17.88 15.12 -9.85
N PRO A 156 -17.72 16.46 -9.94
CA PRO A 156 -18.19 17.23 -11.10
C PRO A 156 -17.58 16.76 -12.42
N MET A 157 -16.32 16.34 -12.40
CA MET A 157 -15.65 15.79 -13.59
C MET A 157 -16.25 14.43 -13.99
N LEU A 158 -16.53 13.55 -13.03
CA LEU A 158 -17.18 12.25 -13.28
C LEU A 158 -18.61 12.41 -13.80
N ASP A 159 -19.38 13.33 -13.21
CA ASP A 159 -20.73 13.67 -13.65
C ASP A 159 -20.73 14.23 -15.07
N TRP A 160 -19.78 15.13 -15.38
CA TRP A 160 -19.59 15.64 -16.74
C TRP A 160 -19.29 14.52 -17.74
N MET A 161 -18.40 13.58 -17.41
CA MET A 161 -18.12 12.42 -18.28
C MET A 161 -19.36 11.57 -18.53
N SER A 162 -20.18 11.35 -17.49
CA SER A 162 -21.41 10.57 -17.60
C SER A 162 -22.43 11.21 -18.55
N GLN A 163 -22.49 12.55 -18.56
CA GLN A 163 -23.45 13.31 -19.37
C GLN A 163 -22.94 13.59 -20.79
N ASN A 164 -21.63 13.72 -21.00
CA ASN A 164 -21.06 14.28 -22.24
C ASN A 164 -20.28 13.28 -23.09
N MET A 165 -19.96 12.08 -22.57
CA MET A 165 -19.25 11.06 -23.35
C MET A 165 -20.21 10.03 -23.93
N PRO A 166 -19.92 9.46 -25.13
CA PRO A 166 -20.67 8.31 -25.65
C PRO A 166 -20.66 7.13 -24.66
N ALA A 167 -21.74 6.36 -24.59
CA ALA A 167 -21.84 5.21 -23.68
C ALA A 167 -20.75 4.14 -23.94
N GLY A 168 -20.30 4.01 -25.20
CA GLY A 168 -19.22 3.09 -25.60
C GLY A 168 -17.80 3.66 -25.44
N ALA A 169 -17.64 4.88 -24.91
CA ALA A 169 -16.32 5.49 -24.78
C ALA A 169 -15.41 4.67 -23.86
N VAL A 170 -14.19 4.41 -24.34
CA VAL A 170 -13.12 3.78 -23.54
C VAL A 170 -12.09 4.83 -23.14
N LEU A 171 -11.92 5.00 -21.84
CA LEU A 171 -11.01 5.97 -21.24
C LEU A 171 -9.75 5.30 -20.73
N VAL A 172 -8.61 5.94 -20.96
CA VAL A 172 -7.36 5.58 -20.29
C VAL A 172 -7.17 6.45 -19.07
N SER A 173 -7.08 5.83 -17.89
CA SER A 173 -6.87 6.54 -16.63
C SER A 173 -5.97 5.81 -15.64
N ASN A 174 -5.48 6.54 -14.65
CA ASN A 174 -4.82 6.02 -13.44
C ASN A 174 -5.81 5.69 -12.32
N PHE A 175 -7.10 5.99 -12.51
CA PHE A 175 -8.17 5.84 -11.52
C PHE A 175 -9.38 5.09 -12.10
N ASP A 176 -9.10 3.95 -12.73
CA ASP A 176 -10.01 3.21 -13.61
C ASP A 176 -11.30 2.70 -12.94
N PRO A 177 -11.30 2.07 -11.74
CA PRO A 177 -12.52 1.51 -11.19
C PRO A 177 -13.53 2.60 -10.83
N SER A 178 -13.05 3.74 -10.34
CA SER A 178 -13.90 4.87 -9.98
C SER A 178 -14.51 5.54 -11.21
N ILE A 179 -13.75 5.72 -12.29
CA ILE A 179 -14.33 6.25 -13.53
C ILE A 179 -15.46 5.34 -14.00
N TYR A 180 -15.24 4.02 -14.03
CA TYR A 180 -16.28 3.07 -14.42
C TYR A 180 -17.51 3.15 -13.52
N LEU A 181 -17.33 3.08 -12.20
CA LEU A 181 -18.42 3.05 -11.23
C LEU A 181 -19.27 4.34 -11.25
N TYR A 182 -18.64 5.51 -11.39
CA TYR A 182 -19.34 6.79 -11.23
C TYR A 182 -19.76 7.44 -12.56
N SER A 183 -19.05 7.20 -13.67
CA SER A 183 -19.43 7.74 -14.98
C SER A 183 -20.22 6.74 -15.84
N GLY A 184 -20.15 5.45 -15.52
CA GLY A 184 -20.68 4.37 -16.36
C GLY A 184 -19.89 4.16 -17.65
N ARG A 185 -18.67 4.69 -17.76
CA ARG A 185 -17.80 4.56 -18.94
C ARG A 185 -16.68 3.57 -18.69
N THR A 186 -16.38 2.75 -19.68
CA THR A 186 -15.29 1.78 -19.59
C THR A 186 -13.98 2.52 -19.38
N SER A 187 -13.29 2.23 -18.28
CA SER A 187 -11.94 2.75 -18.06
C SER A 187 -10.95 1.60 -18.00
N ILE A 188 -9.83 1.79 -18.70
CA ILE A 188 -8.70 0.88 -18.63
C ILE A 188 -7.51 1.60 -18.01
N ARG A 189 -6.77 0.87 -17.19
CA ARG A 189 -5.47 1.36 -16.73
C ARG A 189 -4.53 1.40 -17.93
N GLY A 190 -4.00 2.58 -18.26
CA GLY A 190 -3.06 2.76 -19.38
C GLY A 190 -1.71 2.03 -19.23
N LEU A 191 -1.55 1.23 -18.18
CA LEU A 191 -0.33 0.55 -17.81
C LEU A 191 -0.49 -0.96 -17.75
N SER A 192 0.37 -1.67 -18.50
CA SER A 192 0.85 -2.98 -18.08
C SER A 192 1.96 -2.78 -17.05
N MET A 193 1.62 -2.81 -15.76
CA MET A 193 2.64 -2.70 -14.72
C MET A 193 3.48 -3.98 -14.66
N THR A 194 4.76 -3.91 -15.04
CA THR A 194 5.72 -4.89 -14.51
C THR A 194 5.85 -4.67 -12.99
N PRO A 195 5.68 -5.68 -12.13
CA PRO A 195 5.69 -5.44 -10.68
C PRO A 195 6.96 -4.71 -10.17
N ILE A 196 8.11 -4.96 -10.82
CA ILE A 196 9.41 -4.39 -10.43
C ILE A 196 9.49 -2.86 -10.44
N CYS A 197 8.93 -2.14 -11.44
CA CYS A 197 9.00 -0.68 -11.40
C CYS A 197 7.97 -0.06 -10.44
N CYS A 198 7.02 -0.84 -9.91
CA CYS A 198 6.17 -0.41 -8.80
C CYS A 198 6.94 -0.47 -7.48
N ILE A 199 7.80 -1.47 -7.28
CA ILE A 199 8.62 -1.55 -6.05
C ILE A 199 9.77 -0.55 -6.08
N THR A 200 10.60 -0.60 -7.11
CA THR A 200 12.02 -0.23 -6.96
C THR A 200 12.37 1.25 -7.20
N ARG A 201 11.39 2.13 -7.43
CA ARG A 201 11.59 3.55 -7.84
C ARG A 201 12.75 3.74 -8.84
N LEU A 202 12.98 2.77 -9.74
CA LEU A 202 14.03 2.85 -10.76
C LEU A 202 13.66 3.95 -11.76
N LYS A 203 14.14 5.18 -11.50
CA LYS A 203 13.81 6.39 -12.24
C LYS A 203 14.30 6.37 -13.70
N THR A 204 15.30 5.56 -14.04
CA THR A 204 16.09 5.78 -15.27
C THR A 204 15.85 4.78 -16.39
N THR A 205 15.38 3.56 -16.12
CA THR A 205 15.30 2.52 -17.18
C THR A 205 13.89 2.06 -17.53
N CYS A 206 12.88 2.41 -16.74
CA CYS A 206 11.49 2.07 -17.06
C CYS A 206 10.87 3.14 -17.96
N ASN A 207 11.45 3.42 -19.14
CA ASN A 207 10.74 4.13 -20.21
C ASN A 207 9.69 3.19 -20.86
N ARG A 208 8.74 2.74 -20.03
CA ARG A 208 7.73 1.69 -20.29
C ARG A 208 6.84 1.98 -21.49
N TRP A 209 6.73 3.25 -21.83
CA TRP A 209 5.77 3.78 -22.78
C TRP A 209 6.32 3.70 -24.21
N GLY A 210 7.65 3.61 -24.34
CA GLY A 210 8.32 3.92 -25.60
C GLY A 210 8.01 5.35 -26.05
N PRO A 211 8.36 5.72 -27.28
CA PRO A 211 7.96 7.00 -27.85
C PRO A 211 6.42 7.15 -27.82
N TYR A 212 5.91 8.35 -27.53
CA TYR A 212 4.48 8.65 -27.50
C TYR A 212 3.69 8.09 -28.71
N PRO A 213 4.18 8.20 -29.97
CA PRO A 213 3.47 7.62 -31.12
C PRO A 213 3.25 6.11 -31.01
N ARG A 214 4.20 5.37 -30.43
CA ARG A 214 4.10 3.92 -30.25
C ARG A 214 3.14 3.55 -29.11
N TRP A 215 3.09 4.35 -28.05
CA TRP A 215 2.12 4.17 -26.97
C TRP A 215 0.70 4.45 -27.46
N LYS A 216 0.47 5.60 -28.11
CA LYS A 216 -0.83 5.99 -28.68
C LYS A 216 -1.36 4.94 -29.65
N ARG A 217 -0.49 4.43 -30.54
CA ARG A 217 -0.85 3.34 -31.47
C ARG A 217 -1.27 2.07 -30.75
N ARG A 218 -0.57 1.68 -29.67
CA ARG A 218 -0.91 0.48 -28.88
C ARG A 218 -2.25 0.63 -28.16
N LEU A 219 -2.52 1.79 -27.57
CA LEU A 219 -3.80 2.04 -26.91
C LEU A 219 -4.98 2.00 -27.87
N ARG A 220 -4.86 2.70 -29.01
CA ARG A 220 -5.89 2.67 -30.05
C ARG A 220 -6.10 1.27 -30.62
N ALA A 221 -5.02 0.53 -30.89
CA ALA A 221 -5.11 -0.79 -31.47
C ALA A 221 -5.64 -1.87 -30.52
N ARG A 222 -5.40 -1.75 -29.20
CA ARG A 222 -5.78 -2.81 -28.23
C ARG A 222 -7.08 -2.55 -27.49
N ALA A 223 -7.36 -1.29 -27.19
CA ALA A 223 -8.42 -0.93 -26.27
C ALA A 223 -9.44 0.03 -26.87
N HIS A 224 -9.25 0.46 -28.13
CA HIS A 224 -10.07 1.48 -28.76
C HIS A 224 -10.22 2.74 -27.88
N ALA A 225 -9.18 3.06 -27.10
CA ALA A 225 -9.23 4.18 -26.17
C ALA A 225 -9.21 5.51 -26.93
N GLU A 226 -10.24 6.31 -26.69
CA GLU A 226 -10.45 7.61 -27.34
C GLU A 226 -10.02 8.77 -26.45
N TYR A 227 -10.20 8.60 -25.14
CA TYR A 227 -10.00 9.66 -24.14
C TYR A 227 -8.86 9.33 -23.19
N LEU A 228 -8.13 10.36 -22.78
CA LEU A 228 -7.08 10.30 -21.77
C LEU A 228 -7.50 11.15 -20.57
N VAL A 229 -7.60 10.53 -19.40
CA VAL A 229 -7.99 11.21 -18.16
C VAL A 229 -6.95 10.95 -17.09
N SER A 230 -6.38 12.01 -16.53
CA SER A 230 -5.44 11.91 -15.40
C SER A 230 -6.07 12.49 -14.15
N SER A 231 -5.98 11.79 -13.02
CA SER A 231 -6.29 12.41 -11.73
C SER A 231 -5.23 13.46 -11.38
N VAL A 232 -5.62 14.43 -10.56
CA VAL A 232 -4.71 15.46 -10.00
C VAL A 232 -3.80 14.87 -8.92
N ASN A 233 -4.14 13.70 -8.38
CA ASN A 233 -3.38 13.07 -7.33
C ASN A 233 -2.09 12.45 -7.86
N PHE A 234 -0.97 13.00 -7.41
CA PHE A 234 0.37 12.51 -7.73
C PHE A 234 0.78 11.27 -6.93
N SER A 235 -0.07 10.76 -6.04
CA SER A 235 0.14 9.49 -5.34
C SER A 235 0.13 8.32 -6.33
N PHE A 236 -0.65 8.43 -7.40
CA PHE A 236 -0.52 7.55 -8.55
C PHE A 236 0.74 7.92 -9.33
N ARG A 237 1.64 6.94 -9.48
CA ARG A 237 2.91 7.15 -10.18
C ARG A 237 2.69 7.50 -11.65
N GLU A 238 1.56 7.07 -12.20
CA GLU A 238 1.10 7.30 -13.56
C GLU A 238 0.76 8.75 -13.84
N SER A 239 0.26 9.50 -12.86
CA SER A 239 -0.30 10.84 -13.08
C SER A 239 0.72 11.80 -13.70
N ARG A 240 1.98 11.74 -13.27
CA ARG A 240 3.06 12.56 -13.86
C ARG A 240 3.39 12.19 -15.30
N HIS A 241 3.15 10.95 -15.70
CA HIS A 241 3.36 10.54 -17.08
C HIS A 241 2.16 10.94 -17.94
N LEU A 242 0.94 10.60 -17.49
CA LEU A 242 -0.29 10.97 -18.20
C LEU A 242 -0.37 12.48 -18.41
N ARG A 243 -0.02 13.29 -17.40
CA ARG A 243 0.02 14.75 -17.52
C ARG A 243 1.02 15.24 -18.57
N ARG A 244 2.23 14.69 -18.60
CA ARG A 244 3.21 15.02 -19.66
C ARG A 244 2.72 14.65 -21.06
N LEU A 245 1.90 13.60 -21.18
CA LEU A 245 1.27 13.25 -22.44
C LEU A 245 0.14 14.21 -22.82
N ILE A 246 -0.59 14.74 -21.83
CA ILE A 246 -1.63 15.76 -22.04
C ILE A 246 -1.01 17.11 -22.41
N GLU A 247 0.09 17.50 -21.77
CA GLU A 247 0.79 18.78 -22.02
C GLU A 247 1.57 18.80 -23.34
N GLY A 248 1.95 17.63 -23.88
CA GLY A 248 2.65 17.51 -25.16
C GLY A 248 1.74 17.24 -26.37
N LEU A 249 0.42 17.30 -26.18
CA LEU A 249 -0.62 17.13 -27.20
C LEU A 249 -1.10 18.48 -27.70
#